data_AF-A0A1J8QBZ5-F1
#
_entry.id   AF-A0A1J8QBZ5-F1
#
_cell.length_a   1.000
_cell.length_b   1.000
_cell.length_c   1.000
_cell.angle_alpha   90.00
_cell.angle_beta   90.00
_cell.angle_gamma   90.00
#
_symmetry.space_group_name_H-M   'P 1'
#
loop_
_entity.id
_entity.type
_entity.pdbx_description
1 polymer ?
#
loop_
_entity_poly.entity_id
_entity_poly.type
_entity_poly.pdbx_seq_one_letter_code
_entity_poly.pdbx_strand_id
1 'polypeptide(L)'
;MPRTAWSISAGSVPSDRLRPAQRPQHAPQKQNKGKGKTQEPLKSKALCKLQSLAEGIQKSSGREKDPKGGCFCQGEALALLLWFIAPRTAEIPLSNPAREHDLSPYTPICRDCGLILCAINLPYYACPHCSAVLLSDAARSSLSTRLNEEISKQIKKEEEEKERVVQEAREAEGAFPVLLGSGTLPSPLNTPFRPPAQTHKVLSLNSKTKKYTVSSYTNTPVSSRPASRAESEEEFHRVAAPPPEVDYVKSSSNRNHPWSNMRIEDLHYVPPPVK
;
A
#
# COMPACT_ATOMS: atom_id res chain seq x y z
N MET A 1 -68.18 -9.83 58.03
CA MET A 1 -66.93 -10.20 57.34
C MET A 1 -66.55 -9.08 56.38
N PRO A 2 -65.42 -8.38 56.59
CA PRO A 2 -65.07 -7.20 55.81
C PRO A 2 -64.46 -7.60 54.47
N ARG A 3 -64.99 -7.05 53.37
CA ARG A 3 -64.43 -7.15 52.03
C ARG A 3 -63.30 -6.12 51.90
N THR A 4 -62.09 -6.58 51.58
CA THR A 4 -60.94 -5.71 51.31
C THR A 4 -60.97 -5.18 49.87
N ALA A 5 -60.41 -3.97 49.67
CA ALA A 5 -60.51 -3.14 48.47
C ALA A 5 -59.81 -3.65 47.20
N TRP A 6 -59.54 -4.96 47.07
CA TRP A 6 -58.76 -5.53 45.97
C TRP A 6 -59.52 -6.56 45.14
N SER A 7 -60.81 -6.77 45.40
CA SER A 7 -61.67 -7.62 44.56
C SER A 7 -62.54 -6.79 43.63
N ILE A 8 -61.92 -6.13 42.65
CA ILE A 8 -62.61 -5.67 41.45
C ILE A 8 -61.94 -6.27 40.22
N SER A 9 -62.70 -7.19 39.65
CA SER A 9 -62.70 -7.78 38.32
C SER A 9 -62.17 -6.89 37.19
N ALA A 10 -61.39 -7.52 36.31
CA ALA A 10 -61.36 -7.33 34.86
C ALA A 10 -61.58 -5.89 34.33
N GLY A 11 -60.50 -5.11 34.30
CA GLY A 11 -60.40 -3.89 33.49
C GLY A 11 -59.16 -3.97 32.61
N SER A 12 -59.35 -3.96 31.29
CA SER A 12 -58.25 -3.95 30.32
C SER A 12 -57.39 -2.71 30.53
N VAL A 13 -56.14 -2.90 30.96
CA VAL A 13 -55.16 -1.82 30.99
C VAL A 13 -54.72 -1.58 29.54
N PRO A 14 -54.95 -0.38 28.95
CA PRO A 14 -54.37 -0.07 27.67
C PRO A 14 -52.85 0.00 27.87
N SER A 15 -52.14 -0.95 27.28
CA SER A 15 -50.69 -0.95 27.18
C SER A 15 -50.24 0.39 26.60
N ASP A 16 -49.71 1.22 27.49
CA ASP A 16 -49.11 2.51 27.20
C ASP A 16 -47.90 2.26 26.28
N ARG A 17 -48.14 2.40 24.98
CA ARG A 17 -47.15 2.25 23.90
C ARG A 17 -46.18 3.41 24.00
N LEU A 18 -45.16 3.27 24.84
CA LEU A 18 -43.92 4.01 24.67
C LEU A 18 -43.38 3.72 23.26
N ARG A 19 -43.56 4.68 22.33
CA ARG A 19 -42.93 4.66 21.01
C ARG A 19 -41.42 4.61 21.24
N PRO A 20 -40.70 3.59 20.72
CA PRO A 20 -39.25 3.64 20.64
C PRO A 20 -38.85 4.87 19.82
N ALA A 21 -37.93 5.66 20.35
CA ALA A 21 -37.34 6.78 19.62
C ALA A 21 -36.82 6.28 18.26
N GLN A 22 -37.30 6.88 17.18
CA GLN A 22 -36.82 6.60 15.84
C GLN A 22 -35.32 6.93 15.78
N ARG A 23 -34.48 5.90 15.65
CA ARG A 23 -33.11 6.07 15.16
C ARG A 23 -33.19 6.77 13.79
N PRO A 24 -32.31 7.73 13.49
CA PRO A 24 -32.21 8.31 12.16
C PRO A 24 -32.01 7.17 11.16
N GLN A 25 -32.92 7.09 10.19
CA GLN A 25 -32.80 6.18 9.07
C GLN A 25 -31.62 6.64 8.21
N HIS A 26 -30.46 6.01 8.43
CA HIS A 26 -29.53 5.84 7.33
C HIS A 26 -30.27 5.04 6.25
N ALA A 27 -30.42 5.67 5.08
CA ALA A 27 -30.98 5.06 3.90
C ALA A 27 -30.40 3.65 3.69
N PRO A 28 -31.22 2.67 3.27
CA PRO A 28 -30.73 1.34 2.96
C PRO A 28 -29.76 1.44 1.78
N GLN A 29 -28.47 1.46 2.09
CA GLN A 29 -27.46 1.01 1.14
C GLN A 29 -27.90 -0.40 0.72
N LYS A 30 -28.28 -0.54 -0.54
CA LYS A 30 -28.59 -1.82 -1.18
C LYS A 30 -27.43 -2.78 -0.92
N GLN A 31 -27.54 -3.57 0.15
CA GLN A 31 -26.71 -4.75 0.32
C GLN A 31 -27.21 -5.76 -0.69
N ASN A 32 -26.48 -5.85 -1.80
CA ASN A 32 -26.59 -6.95 -2.73
C ASN A 32 -26.46 -8.24 -1.92
N LYS A 33 -27.59 -8.92 -1.73
CA LYS A 33 -27.72 -10.26 -1.17
C LYS A 33 -27.17 -11.27 -2.18
N GLY A 34 -25.87 -11.20 -2.41
CA GLY A 34 -25.10 -12.15 -3.20
C GLY A 34 -24.62 -13.27 -2.29
N LYS A 35 -25.24 -14.45 -2.45
CA LYS A 35 -24.68 -15.80 -2.28
C LYS A 35 -23.32 -15.83 -1.55
N GLY A 36 -23.32 -16.28 -0.30
CA GLY A 36 -22.10 -16.56 0.46
C GLY A 36 -21.24 -17.59 -0.27
N LYS A 37 -20.35 -17.11 -1.13
CA LYS A 37 -19.15 -17.84 -1.50
C LYS A 37 -18.22 -17.71 -0.31
N THR A 38 -17.80 -18.85 0.23
CA THR A 38 -16.60 -19.01 1.04
C THR A 38 -15.56 -18.01 0.54
N GLN A 39 -15.33 -16.95 1.29
CA GLN A 39 -14.43 -15.88 0.89
C GLN A 39 -13.03 -16.44 1.10
N GLU A 40 -12.54 -17.16 0.09
CA GLU A 40 -11.13 -17.50 -0.04
C GLU A 40 -10.34 -16.21 0.23
N PRO A 41 -9.31 -16.25 1.10
CA PRO A 41 -8.60 -15.05 1.52
C PRO A 41 -8.18 -14.28 0.28
N LEU A 42 -8.69 -13.04 0.18
CA LEU A 42 -8.50 -12.15 -0.96
C LEU A 42 -7.01 -12.14 -1.32
N LYS A 43 -6.66 -12.74 -2.46
CA LYS A 43 -5.30 -12.75 -2.99
C LYS A 43 -4.75 -11.32 -2.95
N SER A 44 -3.47 -11.16 -2.63
CA SER A 44 -2.91 -9.82 -2.57
C SER A 44 -3.06 -9.09 -3.92
N LYS A 45 -3.25 -7.77 -3.87
CA LYS A 45 -3.33 -6.94 -5.09
C LYS A 45 -2.11 -7.11 -5.98
N ALA A 46 -0.94 -7.39 -5.38
CA ALA A 46 0.30 -7.61 -6.10
C ALA A 46 0.29 -8.95 -6.87
N LEU A 47 -0.17 -10.04 -6.26
CA LEU A 47 -0.39 -11.31 -6.98
C LEU A 47 -1.38 -11.16 -8.14
N CYS A 48 -2.50 -10.47 -7.91
CA CYS A 48 -3.47 -10.23 -8.98
C CYS A 48 -2.85 -9.45 -10.15
N LYS A 49 -2.00 -8.46 -9.89
CA LYS A 49 -1.28 -7.71 -10.93
C LYS A 49 -0.35 -8.62 -11.73
N LEU A 50 0.51 -9.40 -11.06
CA LEU A 50 1.43 -10.33 -11.73
C LEU A 50 0.68 -11.38 -12.56
N GLN A 51 -0.39 -11.95 -12.02
CA GLN A 51 -1.23 -12.92 -12.73
C GLN A 51 -1.88 -12.30 -13.98
N SER A 52 -2.46 -11.11 -13.86
CA SER A 52 -3.05 -10.41 -15.00
C SER A 52 -2.04 -10.09 -16.09
N LEU A 53 -0.79 -9.80 -15.71
CA LEU A 53 0.29 -9.50 -16.64
C LEU A 53 0.78 -10.76 -17.34
N ALA A 54 0.99 -11.86 -16.60
CA ALA A 54 1.36 -13.15 -17.15
C ALA A 54 0.30 -13.68 -18.13
N GLU A 55 -0.97 -13.58 -17.75
CA GLU A 55 -2.12 -13.96 -18.59
C GLU A 55 -2.19 -13.09 -19.85
N GLY A 56 -1.96 -11.77 -19.73
CA GLY A 56 -1.89 -10.85 -20.86
C GLY A 56 -0.77 -11.22 -21.85
N ILE A 57 0.43 -11.55 -21.35
CA ILE A 57 1.54 -12.01 -22.19
C ILE A 57 1.21 -13.34 -22.87
N GLN A 58 0.51 -14.25 -22.20
CA GLN A 58 0.18 -15.55 -22.78
C GLN A 58 -0.93 -15.48 -23.83
N LYS A 59 -1.93 -14.61 -23.65
CA LYS A 59 -3.10 -14.51 -24.53
C LYS A 59 -2.90 -13.61 -25.74
N SER A 60 -2.13 -12.54 -25.59
CA SER A 60 -1.93 -11.55 -26.64
C SER A 60 -1.03 -12.07 -27.76
N SER A 61 -1.11 -11.48 -28.95
CA SER A 61 -0.17 -11.73 -30.04
C SER A 61 1.01 -10.74 -30.08
N GLY A 62 0.98 -9.69 -29.25
CA GLY A 62 1.96 -8.60 -29.28
C GLY A 62 1.74 -7.57 -30.40
N ARG A 63 0.74 -7.78 -31.26
CA ARG A 63 0.40 -6.90 -32.39
C ARG A 63 -0.78 -5.96 -32.12
N GLU A 64 -1.49 -6.21 -31.03
CA GLU A 64 -2.68 -5.43 -30.67
C GLU A 64 -2.25 -4.09 -30.06
N LYS A 65 -2.91 -3.00 -30.48
CA LYS A 65 -2.73 -1.68 -29.87
C LYS A 65 -3.50 -1.64 -28.56
N ASP A 66 -2.96 -0.92 -27.57
CA ASP A 66 -3.68 -0.71 -26.31
C ASP A 66 -5.04 -0.03 -26.60
N PRO A 67 -6.18 -0.63 -26.19
CA PRO A 67 -7.50 -0.05 -26.40
C PRO A 67 -7.67 1.32 -25.73
N LYS A 68 -6.85 1.65 -24.73
CA LYS A 68 -6.88 2.94 -24.04
C LYS A 68 -6.15 4.05 -24.81
N GLY A 69 -5.50 3.73 -25.93
CA GLY A 69 -4.66 4.65 -26.68
C GLY A 69 -3.40 4.96 -25.86
N GLY A 70 -2.32 4.23 -26.12
CA GLY A 70 -1.09 4.27 -25.31
C GLY A 70 -0.59 5.69 -24.98
N CYS A 71 0.10 5.80 -23.84
CA CYS A 71 0.73 7.05 -23.40
C CYS A 71 1.86 7.47 -24.36
N PHE A 72 1.83 8.72 -24.85
CA PHE A 72 3.01 9.35 -25.46
C PHE A 72 3.69 10.20 -24.40
N CYS A 73 4.50 9.57 -23.54
CA CYS A 73 5.27 10.30 -22.54
C CYS A 73 6.48 10.93 -23.23
N GLN A 74 6.52 12.26 -23.32
CA GLN A 74 7.76 12.96 -23.64
C GLN A 74 8.65 12.83 -22.40
N GLY A 75 9.77 12.11 -22.52
CA GLY A 75 10.71 11.96 -21.43
C GLY A 75 11.26 13.32 -21.03
N GLU A 76 11.01 13.72 -19.78
CA GLU A 76 11.60 14.93 -19.22
C GLU A 76 13.09 14.70 -18.94
N ALA A 77 13.92 14.86 -19.97
CA ALA A 77 15.34 15.11 -19.79
C ALA A 77 15.69 16.62 -19.85
N LEU A 78 14.70 17.49 -20.13
CA LEU A 78 14.91 18.92 -20.37
C LEU A 78 14.18 19.87 -19.40
N ALA A 79 13.30 19.37 -18.53
CA ALA A 79 12.52 20.23 -17.61
C ALA A 79 13.40 20.94 -16.56
N LEU A 80 14.53 20.33 -16.15
CA LEU A 80 15.44 20.94 -15.18
C LEU A 80 16.29 22.09 -15.74
N LEU A 81 16.47 22.18 -17.06
CA LEU A 81 17.25 23.26 -17.68
C LEU A 81 16.42 24.52 -17.97
N LEU A 82 15.11 24.38 -18.16
CA LEU A 82 14.22 25.52 -18.45
C LEU A 82 13.68 26.22 -17.20
N TRP A 83 13.70 25.57 -16.02
CA TRP A 83 13.25 26.18 -14.77
C TRP A 83 14.20 27.29 -14.26
N PHE A 84 15.46 27.31 -14.71
CA PHE A 84 16.45 28.30 -14.28
C PHE A 84 16.54 29.57 -15.14
N ILE A 85 15.84 29.65 -16.28
CA ILE A 85 16.06 30.74 -17.27
C ILE A 85 14.81 31.61 -17.55
N ALA A 86 13.58 31.17 -17.23
CA ALA A 86 12.38 31.90 -17.65
C ALA A 86 11.77 32.82 -16.55
N PRO A 87 11.66 34.15 -16.77
CA PRO A 87 10.89 35.04 -15.90
C PRO A 87 9.37 34.81 -16.04
N ARG A 88 8.69 34.75 -14.89
CA ARG A 88 7.24 34.63 -14.71
C ARG A 88 6.47 35.79 -15.36
N THR A 89 6.01 35.68 -16.60
CA THR A 89 4.83 36.42 -17.09
C THR A 89 4.33 35.82 -18.42
N ALA A 90 3.50 34.79 -18.37
CA ALA A 90 2.50 34.50 -19.40
C ALA A 90 1.63 33.33 -18.94
N GLU A 91 0.35 33.60 -18.66
CA GLU A 91 -0.66 32.56 -18.52
C GLU A 91 -0.96 31.98 -19.90
N ILE A 92 -0.28 30.88 -20.21
CA ILE A 92 -0.61 30.01 -21.34
C ILE A 92 -1.66 29.01 -20.82
N PRO A 93 -2.79 28.80 -21.54
CA PRO A 93 -3.76 27.78 -21.15
C PRO A 93 -3.08 26.41 -21.17
N LEU A 94 -2.94 25.79 -19.99
CA LEU A 94 -2.44 24.42 -19.82
C LEU A 94 -3.38 23.43 -20.53
N SER A 95 -3.16 23.20 -21.82
CA SER A 95 -3.65 21.99 -22.48
C SER A 95 -2.75 20.82 -22.09
N ASN A 96 -3.24 20.03 -21.12
CA ASN A 96 -2.70 18.77 -20.59
C ASN A 96 -1.25 18.81 -20.08
N PRO A 97 -1.00 18.66 -18.76
CA PRO A 97 0.34 18.34 -18.30
C PRO A 97 0.78 17.06 -19.00
N ALA A 98 1.97 17.07 -19.60
CA ALA A 98 2.64 15.84 -19.98
C ALA A 98 2.61 14.93 -18.74
N ARG A 99 1.83 13.84 -18.78
CA ARG A 99 1.67 12.99 -17.60
C ARG A 99 2.96 12.26 -17.40
N GLU A 100 3.68 12.61 -16.34
CA GLU A 100 4.83 11.85 -15.87
C GLU A 100 4.33 10.47 -15.45
N HIS A 101 4.89 9.45 -16.10
CA HIS A 101 4.60 8.06 -15.81
C HIS A 101 5.92 7.34 -15.64
N ASP A 102 5.97 6.44 -14.66
CA ASP A 102 7.14 5.57 -14.46
C ASP A 102 7.45 4.81 -15.74
N LEU A 103 8.74 4.54 -15.97
CA LEU A 103 9.17 3.73 -17.11
C LEU A 103 8.62 2.31 -17.00
N SER A 104 8.30 1.70 -18.14
CA SER A 104 7.88 0.29 -18.18
C SER A 104 9.00 -0.60 -17.61
N PRO A 105 8.73 -1.41 -16.56
CA PRO A 105 9.77 -2.20 -15.89
C PRO A 105 10.31 -3.34 -16.78
N TYR A 106 9.55 -3.77 -17.78
CA TYR A 106 9.91 -4.90 -18.64
C TYR A 106 10.33 -4.49 -20.06
N THR A 107 9.85 -3.34 -20.55
CA THR A 107 10.09 -2.87 -21.93
C THR A 107 10.19 -1.34 -21.98
N PRO A 108 11.29 -0.74 -21.47
CA PRO A 108 11.38 0.72 -21.39
C PRO A 108 11.61 1.41 -22.74
N ILE A 109 12.02 0.68 -23.79
CA ILE A 109 12.32 1.25 -25.11
C ILE A 109 11.86 0.32 -26.24
N CYS A 110 11.26 0.90 -27.29
CA CYS A 110 10.96 0.19 -28.53
C CYS A 110 12.24 0.02 -29.36
N ARG A 111 12.55 -1.21 -29.76
CA ARG A 111 13.76 -1.52 -30.54
C ARG A 111 13.72 -1.03 -31.99
N ASP A 112 12.53 -0.82 -32.54
CA ASP A 112 12.35 -0.43 -33.94
C ASP A 112 12.39 1.08 -34.16
N CYS A 113 11.72 1.85 -33.28
CA CYS A 113 11.63 3.31 -33.41
C CYS A 113 12.30 4.10 -32.28
N GLY A 114 12.86 3.43 -31.27
CA GLY A 114 13.55 4.10 -30.15
C GLY A 114 12.63 4.82 -29.17
N LEU A 115 11.31 4.68 -29.29
CA LEU A 115 10.36 5.33 -28.38
C LEU A 115 10.49 4.77 -26.96
N ILE A 116 10.67 5.66 -25.97
CA ILE A 116 10.67 5.31 -24.55
C ILE A 116 9.23 5.07 -24.09
N LEU A 117 8.98 3.93 -23.45
CA LEU A 117 7.65 3.47 -23.06
C LEU A 117 7.43 3.59 -21.55
N CYS A 118 6.25 4.11 -21.19
CA CYS A 118 5.83 4.24 -19.80
C CYS A 118 5.10 2.97 -19.31
N ALA A 119 4.91 2.84 -18.00
CA ALA A 119 4.25 1.70 -17.34
C ALA A 119 2.79 1.47 -17.76
N ILE A 120 2.16 2.44 -18.41
CA ILE A 120 0.83 2.27 -19.03
C ILE A 120 0.92 1.34 -20.24
N ASN A 121 2.00 1.43 -21.03
CA ASN A 121 2.17 0.54 -22.17
C ASN A 121 2.73 -0.81 -21.68
N LEU A 122 1.83 -1.78 -21.52
CA LEU A 122 2.20 -3.12 -21.07
C LEU A 122 3.01 -3.85 -22.15
N PRO A 123 3.92 -4.76 -21.75
CA PRO A 123 4.89 -5.40 -22.65
C PRO A 123 4.26 -6.26 -23.76
N TYR A 124 2.96 -6.54 -23.64
CA TYR A 124 2.22 -7.40 -24.55
C TYR A 124 1.39 -6.62 -25.60
N TYR A 125 1.43 -5.28 -25.57
CA TYR A 125 0.87 -4.44 -26.62
C TYR A 125 1.93 -4.04 -27.66
N ALA A 126 1.48 -3.63 -28.84
CA ALA A 126 2.33 -3.10 -29.88
C ALA A 126 2.80 -1.67 -29.56
N CYS A 127 3.90 -1.24 -30.18
CA CYS A 127 4.37 0.13 -30.05
C CYS A 127 3.31 1.15 -30.51
N PRO A 128 3.00 2.21 -29.75
CA PRO A 128 2.00 3.19 -30.15
C PRO A 128 2.43 4.03 -31.37
N HIS A 129 3.73 4.15 -31.63
CA HIS A 129 4.27 4.93 -32.75
C HIS A 129 4.39 4.11 -34.03
N CYS A 130 5.16 3.02 -34.03
CA CYS A 130 5.40 2.21 -35.24
C CYS A 130 4.55 0.94 -35.35
N SER A 131 3.71 0.62 -34.35
CA SER A 131 2.95 -0.64 -34.26
C SER A 131 3.78 -1.93 -34.33
N ALA A 132 5.10 -1.82 -34.14
CA ALA A 132 5.98 -2.97 -34.08
C ALA A 132 5.82 -3.74 -32.77
N VAL A 133 6.15 -5.03 -32.83
CA VAL A 133 6.05 -5.94 -31.69
C VAL A 133 7.20 -5.65 -30.72
N LEU A 134 6.88 -5.29 -29.47
CA LEU A 134 7.89 -4.85 -28.50
C LEU A 134 8.81 -5.97 -28.00
N LEU A 135 8.29 -7.19 -27.94
CA LEU A 135 9.02 -8.37 -27.47
C LEU A 135 9.04 -9.45 -28.54
N SER A 136 10.23 -9.96 -28.86
CA SER A 136 10.36 -11.17 -29.67
C SER A 136 9.78 -12.38 -28.94
N ASP A 137 9.35 -13.42 -29.67
CA ASP A 137 8.72 -14.60 -29.05
C ASP A 137 9.60 -15.28 -27.99
N ALA A 138 10.92 -15.31 -28.21
CA ALA A 138 11.88 -15.80 -27.22
C ALA A 138 11.99 -14.91 -25.97
N ALA A 139 11.87 -13.59 -26.11
CA ALA A 139 11.85 -12.67 -24.97
C ALA A 139 10.51 -12.74 -24.22
N ARG A 140 9.41 -13.05 -24.92
CA ARG A 140 8.10 -13.26 -24.31
C ARG A 140 8.07 -14.53 -23.49
N SER A 141 8.62 -15.62 -24.02
CA SER A 141 8.68 -16.89 -23.28
C SER A 141 9.56 -16.74 -22.03
N SER A 142 10.73 -16.11 -22.14
CA SER A 142 11.60 -15.87 -20.96
C SER A 142 10.93 -14.96 -19.92
N LEU A 143 10.23 -13.91 -20.34
CA LEU A 143 9.47 -13.05 -19.44
C LEU A 143 8.32 -13.80 -18.76
N SER A 144 7.61 -14.66 -19.50
CA SER A 144 6.54 -15.49 -18.94
C SER A 144 7.06 -16.45 -17.85
N THR A 145 8.21 -17.08 -18.07
CA THR A 145 8.86 -17.94 -17.08
C THR A 145 9.22 -17.16 -15.83
N ARG A 146 9.86 -16.00 -15.98
CA ARG A 146 10.21 -15.12 -14.86
C ARG A 146 8.99 -14.68 -14.05
N LEU A 147 7.89 -14.31 -14.71
CA LEU A 147 6.66 -13.92 -14.02
C LEU A 147 6.03 -15.08 -13.27
N ASN A 148 6.06 -16.29 -13.84
CA ASN A 148 5.57 -17.50 -13.16
C ASN A 148 6.43 -17.82 -11.93
N GLU A 149 7.74 -17.64 -12.00
CA GLU A 149 8.65 -17.76 -10.85
C GLU A 149 8.32 -16.71 -9.78
N GLU A 150 8.14 -15.44 -10.15
CA GLU A 150 7.76 -14.36 -9.23
C GLU A 150 6.40 -14.63 -8.56
N ILE A 151 5.40 -15.09 -9.32
CA ILE A 151 4.09 -15.51 -8.79
C ILE A 151 4.27 -16.65 -7.79
N SER A 152 5.02 -17.70 -8.14
CA SER A 152 5.25 -18.85 -7.25
C SER A 152 5.95 -18.45 -5.95
N LYS A 153 6.93 -17.55 -6.03
CA LYS A 153 7.66 -17.01 -4.88
C LYS A 153 6.72 -16.21 -3.96
N GLN A 154 5.83 -15.43 -4.55
CA GLN A 154 4.93 -14.59 -3.80
C GLN A 154 3.77 -15.38 -3.17
N ILE A 155 3.28 -16.44 -3.82
CA ILE A 155 2.35 -17.39 -3.22
C ILE A 155 2.97 -18.05 -1.98
N LYS A 156 4.19 -18.58 -2.10
CA LYS A 156 4.91 -19.19 -0.97
C LYS A 156 5.07 -18.23 0.21
N LYS A 157 5.43 -16.97 -0.06
CA LYS A 157 5.56 -15.94 0.98
C LYS A 157 4.22 -15.63 1.66
N GLU A 158 3.12 -15.60 0.91
CA GLU A 158 1.79 -15.38 1.49
C GLU A 158 1.30 -16.58 2.30
N GLU A 159 1.66 -17.80 1.91
CA GLU A 159 1.34 -19.02 2.66
C GLU A 159 2.11 -19.08 3.98
N GLU A 160 3.42 -18.84 3.96
CA GLU A 160 4.26 -18.77 5.18
C GLU A 160 3.76 -17.69 6.15
N GLU A 161 3.39 -16.51 5.64
CA GLU A 161 2.81 -15.44 6.44
C GLU A 161 1.48 -15.86 7.07
N LYS A 162 0.61 -16.55 6.32
CA LYS A 162 -0.66 -17.07 6.84
C LYS A 162 -0.43 -18.10 7.93
N GLU A 163 0.51 -19.02 7.73
CA GLU A 163 0.86 -20.03 8.74
C GLU A 163 1.38 -19.38 10.02
N ARG A 164 2.25 -18.37 9.90
CA ARG A 164 2.76 -17.61 11.05
C ARG A 164 1.64 -16.93 11.83
N VAL A 165 0.70 -16.27 11.15
CA VAL A 165 -0.45 -15.61 11.79
C VAL A 165 -1.37 -16.62 12.47
N VAL A 166 -1.60 -17.79 11.86
CA VAL A 166 -2.43 -18.85 12.47
C VAL A 166 -1.75 -19.41 13.71
N GLN A 167 -0.43 -19.63 13.67
CA GLN A 167 0.32 -20.12 14.81
C GLN A 167 0.32 -19.10 15.96
N GLU A 168 0.57 -17.82 15.67
CA GLU A 168 0.52 -16.74 16.66
C GLU A 168 -0.89 -16.60 17.27
N ALA A 169 -1.95 -16.71 16.47
CA ALA A 169 -3.32 -16.70 16.98
C ALA A 169 -3.61 -17.87 17.91
N ARG A 170 -3.11 -19.08 17.57
CA ARG A 170 -3.23 -20.27 18.42
C ARG A 170 -2.47 -20.10 19.73
N GLU A 171 -1.27 -19.53 19.68
CA GLU A 171 -0.46 -19.23 20.86
C GLU A 171 -1.16 -18.17 21.75
N ALA A 172 -1.79 -17.15 21.15
CA ALA A 172 -2.54 -16.12 21.86
C ALA A 172 -3.84 -16.64 22.51
N GLU A 173 -4.57 -17.56 21.86
CA GLU A 173 -5.75 -18.21 22.46
C GLU A 173 -5.39 -19.16 23.61
N GLY A 174 -4.23 -19.82 23.52
CA GLY A 174 -3.67 -20.63 24.60
C GLY A 174 -3.00 -19.83 25.71
N ALA A 175 -2.67 -18.56 25.46
CA ALA A 175 -2.07 -17.67 26.44
C ALA A 175 -3.13 -17.21 27.44
N PHE A 176 -3.05 -17.75 28.66
CA PHE A 176 -3.82 -17.24 29.79
C PHE A 176 -3.53 -15.74 29.93
N PRO A 177 -4.55 -14.87 30.09
CA PRO A 177 -4.33 -13.45 30.25
C PRO A 177 -3.31 -13.23 31.36
N VAL A 178 -2.11 -12.76 31.00
CA VAL A 178 -1.09 -12.47 31.99
C VAL A 178 -1.63 -11.31 32.80
N LEU A 179 -2.16 -11.61 33.99
CA LEU A 179 -2.52 -10.61 34.96
C LEU A 179 -1.21 -9.90 35.31
N LEU A 180 -1.00 -8.70 34.75
CA LEU A 180 0.04 -7.78 35.19
C LEU A 180 -0.22 -7.48 36.68
N GLY A 181 0.32 -8.31 37.57
CA GLY A 181 -0.01 -8.27 38.99
C GLY A 181 0.98 -8.95 39.93
N SER A 182 2.03 -9.63 39.44
CA SER A 182 3.09 -10.11 40.34
C SER A 182 4.42 -10.26 39.63
N GLY A 183 5.36 -9.39 40.01
CA GLY A 183 6.77 -9.73 40.16
C GLY A 183 7.63 -9.79 38.90
N THR A 184 8.51 -8.79 38.79
CA THR A 184 9.83 -8.77 38.13
C THR A 184 9.91 -8.84 36.59
N LEU A 185 10.50 -7.77 36.04
CA LEU A 185 11.02 -7.53 34.69
C LEU A 185 11.91 -8.66 34.10
N PRO A 186 12.25 -8.67 32.79
CA PRO A 186 12.18 -7.56 31.82
C PRO A 186 11.44 -7.83 30.49
N SER A 187 10.95 -6.75 29.88
CA SER A 187 10.38 -6.68 28.52
C SER A 187 11.43 -6.86 27.41
N PRO A 188 10.96 -7.09 26.17
CA PRO A 188 11.04 -6.00 25.18
C PRO A 188 9.66 -5.60 24.65
N LEU A 189 9.48 -4.28 24.51
CA LEU A 189 8.25 -3.57 24.22
C LEU A 189 8.39 -2.92 22.84
N ASN A 190 7.47 -3.15 21.90
CA ASN A 190 6.96 -2.09 21.04
C ASN A 190 5.77 -2.55 20.18
N THR A 191 4.57 -2.28 20.70
CA THR A 191 3.40 -2.02 19.85
C THR A 191 2.48 -1.07 20.63
N PRO A 192 2.10 0.09 20.07
CA PRO A 192 1.17 0.99 20.74
C PRO A 192 -0.25 0.43 20.57
N PHE A 193 -0.63 -0.49 21.46
CA PHE A 193 -2.02 -0.91 21.58
C PHE A 193 -2.80 0.21 22.26
N ARG A 194 -3.50 1.02 21.47
CA ARG A 194 -4.52 1.93 22.00
C ARG A 194 -5.70 1.06 22.45
N PRO A 195 -6.00 0.91 23.76
CA PRO A 195 -7.15 0.14 24.16
C PRO A 195 -8.41 0.81 23.60
N PRO A 196 -9.34 0.05 22.99
CA PRO A 196 -10.64 0.61 22.63
C PRO A 196 -11.27 1.17 23.90
N ALA A 197 -11.89 2.35 23.82
CA ALA A 197 -12.55 3.00 24.96
C ALA A 197 -13.53 2.01 25.62
N GLN A 198 -13.10 1.38 26.71
CA GLN A 198 -13.89 0.38 27.40
C GLN A 198 -14.98 1.12 28.19
N THR A 199 -16.18 1.18 27.62
CA THR A 199 -17.36 1.64 28.34
C THR A 199 -17.82 0.50 29.25
N HIS A 200 -17.45 0.53 30.53
CA HIS A 200 -17.95 -0.45 31.48
C HIS A 200 -19.45 -0.19 31.72
N LYS A 201 -20.28 -1.14 31.27
CA LYS A 201 -21.72 -1.15 31.55
C LYS A 201 -21.95 -1.97 32.80
N VAL A 202 -22.20 -1.29 33.91
CA VAL A 202 -22.50 -1.96 35.17
C VAL A 202 -24.01 -2.16 35.24
N LEU A 203 -24.44 -3.42 35.25
CA LEU A 203 -25.81 -3.83 35.51
C LEU A 203 -25.99 -3.95 37.02
N SER A 204 -26.72 -3.00 37.63
CA SER A 204 -27.08 -3.07 39.05
C SER A 204 -28.52 -3.52 39.20
N LEU A 205 -28.76 -4.57 39.99
CA LEU A 205 -30.09 -5.07 40.34
C LEU A 205 -30.45 -4.59 41.74
N ASN A 206 -31.51 -3.79 41.85
CA ASN A 206 -31.99 -3.31 43.14
C ASN A 206 -32.83 -4.42 43.81
N SER A 207 -32.36 -4.96 44.93
CA SER A 207 -32.98 -6.10 45.60
C SER A 207 -34.38 -5.82 46.16
N LYS A 208 -34.69 -4.57 46.52
CA LYS A 208 -36.01 -4.18 47.06
C LYS A 208 -37.07 -3.98 45.98
N THR A 209 -36.67 -3.56 44.77
CA THR A 209 -37.61 -3.25 43.68
C THR A 209 -37.54 -4.24 42.52
N LYS A 210 -36.58 -5.18 42.55
CA LYS A 210 -36.23 -6.12 41.46
C LYS A 210 -36.03 -5.44 40.09
N LYS A 211 -35.82 -4.13 40.08
CA LYS A 211 -35.56 -3.34 38.87
C LYS A 211 -34.07 -3.36 38.61
N TYR A 212 -33.73 -3.57 37.35
CA TYR A 212 -32.36 -3.50 36.87
C TYR A 212 -32.07 -2.08 36.36
N THR A 213 -30.90 -1.55 36.69
CA THR A 213 -30.40 -0.24 36.25
C THR A 213 -29.06 -0.44 35.54
N VAL A 214 -28.93 -0.03 34.28
CA VAL A 214 -27.62 0.10 33.61
C VAL A 214 -27.02 1.43 33.99
N SER A 215 -25.85 1.42 34.62
CA SER A 215 -25.02 2.62 34.76
C SER A 215 -23.85 2.49 33.78
N SER A 216 -23.78 3.37 32.79
CA SER A 216 -22.64 3.45 31.88
C SER A 216 -21.69 4.55 32.35
N TYR A 217 -20.50 4.15 32.79
CA TYR A 217 -19.42 5.10 33.12
C TYR A 217 -18.47 5.16 31.95
N THR A 218 -18.39 6.32 31.31
CA THR A 218 -17.36 6.62 30.31
C THR A 218 -16.22 7.31 31.05
N ASN A 219 -15.17 6.56 31.36
CA ASN A 219 -13.96 7.15 31.92
C ASN A 219 -13.19 7.81 30.76
N THR A 220 -13.36 9.11 30.56
CA THR A 220 -12.55 9.88 29.62
C THR A 220 -11.23 10.22 30.30
N PRO A 221 -10.09 9.60 29.95
CA PRO A 221 -8.81 10.13 30.40
C PRO A 221 -8.64 11.52 29.78
N VAL A 222 -8.43 12.52 30.64
CA VAL A 222 -8.01 13.86 30.23
C VAL A 222 -6.71 13.69 29.44
N SER A 223 -6.76 14.07 28.16
CA SER A 223 -5.61 14.08 27.28
C SER A 223 -4.59 15.10 27.80
N SER A 224 -3.66 14.65 28.65
CA SER A 224 -2.43 15.36 28.88
C SER A 224 -1.60 15.30 27.58
N ARG A 225 -1.19 16.50 27.17
CA ARG A 225 -0.29 16.87 26.07
C ARG A 225 0.67 15.76 25.62
N PRO A 226 0.95 15.62 24.31
CA PRO A 226 2.01 14.74 23.87
C PRO A 226 3.36 15.30 24.32
N ALA A 227 4.08 14.54 25.13
CA ALA A 227 5.53 14.68 25.27
C ALA A 227 6.16 14.21 23.96
N SER A 228 6.36 15.14 23.03
CA SER A 228 7.31 14.94 21.94
C SER A 228 8.69 14.69 22.56
N ARG A 229 9.39 13.68 22.03
CA ARG A 229 10.83 13.39 22.19
C ARG A 229 11.20 12.43 23.34
N ALA A 230 10.86 11.16 23.17
CA ALA A 230 11.67 10.07 23.68
C ALA A 230 12.54 9.57 22.53
N GLU A 231 13.84 9.83 22.64
CA GLU A 231 14.88 9.44 21.70
C GLU A 231 14.99 7.91 21.74
N SER A 232 14.55 7.24 20.67
CA SER A 232 14.99 5.88 20.40
C SER A 232 16.44 5.97 19.93
N GLU A 233 17.36 5.50 20.76
CA GLU A 233 18.76 5.22 20.42
C GLU A 233 18.82 4.03 19.45
N GLU A 234 18.22 4.18 18.27
CA GLU A 234 18.64 3.39 17.13
C GLU A 234 19.90 4.11 16.63
N GLU A 235 21.06 3.56 16.97
CA GLU A 235 22.36 4.03 16.51
C GLU A 235 22.41 3.83 15.00
N PHE A 236 21.79 4.78 14.28
CA PHE A 236 21.93 4.91 12.84
C PHE A 236 23.43 4.91 12.58
N HIS A 237 23.91 3.86 11.91
CA HIS A 237 25.29 3.78 11.42
C HIS A 237 25.48 4.98 10.49
N ARG A 238 25.89 6.12 11.06
CA ARG A 238 26.15 7.34 10.33
C ARG A 238 27.36 7.03 9.48
N VAL A 239 27.13 6.84 8.19
CA VAL A 239 28.20 6.83 7.21
C VAL A 239 29.03 8.07 7.49
N ALA A 240 30.31 7.86 7.80
CA ALA A 240 31.23 8.96 8.06
C ALA A 240 31.11 9.98 6.93
N ALA A 241 31.16 11.27 7.27
CA ALA A 241 31.16 12.31 6.26
C ALA A 241 32.23 11.96 5.21
N PRO A 242 31.91 12.00 3.90
CA PRO A 242 32.92 11.73 2.89
C PRO A 242 34.12 12.65 3.13
N PRO A 243 35.35 12.18 2.91
CA PRO A 243 36.54 12.99 3.10
C PRO A 243 36.39 14.33 2.35
N PRO A 244 36.75 15.46 2.98
CA PRO A 244 36.49 16.80 2.43
C PRO A 244 37.29 17.10 1.16
N GLU A 245 38.26 16.26 0.84
CA GLU A 245 39.15 16.42 -0.31
C GLU A 245 38.95 15.23 -1.24
N VAL A 246 38.10 15.42 -2.24
CA VAL A 246 38.09 14.55 -3.42
C VAL A 246 39.32 14.95 -4.22
N ASP A 247 40.24 14.04 -4.49
CA ASP A 247 41.41 14.31 -5.35
C ASP A 247 40.93 14.70 -6.76
N TYR A 248 40.75 15.99 -7.00
CA TYR A 248 40.51 16.52 -8.33
C TYR A 248 41.83 16.95 -8.94
N VAL A 249 42.08 16.53 -10.18
CA VAL A 249 43.26 16.96 -10.91
C VAL A 249 43.13 18.47 -11.19
N LYS A 250 43.92 19.30 -10.49
CA LYS A 250 44.00 20.76 -10.69
C LYS A 250 44.63 21.18 -12.03
N SER A 251 44.74 20.29 -13.01
CA SER A 251 45.29 20.64 -14.32
C SER A 251 44.24 21.33 -15.17
N SER A 252 44.64 22.44 -15.81
CA SER A 252 43.81 23.11 -16.82
C SER A 252 43.41 22.12 -17.92
N SER A 253 42.11 22.03 -18.22
CA SER A 253 41.58 21.16 -19.28
C SER A 253 42.27 21.47 -20.60
N ASN A 254 42.99 20.49 -21.15
CA ASN A 254 43.68 20.67 -22.41
C ASN A 254 42.66 20.66 -23.55
N ARG A 255 42.53 21.76 -24.30
CA ARG A 255 41.45 21.97 -25.29
C ARG A 255 41.51 20.97 -26.46
N ASN A 256 42.71 20.45 -26.74
CA ASN A 256 42.93 19.45 -27.80
C ASN A 256 42.78 18.01 -27.32
N HIS A 257 42.62 17.79 -26.00
CA HIS A 257 42.46 16.46 -25.45
C HIS A 257 41.51 16.48 -24.24
N PRO A 258 40.20 16.74 -24.48
CA PRO A 258 39.22 16.97 -23.42
C PRO A 258 39.07 15.79 -22.44
N TRP A 259 39.51 14.59 -22.83
CA TRP A 259 39.47 13.39 -22.01
C TRP A 259 40.75 13.12 -21.20
N SER A 260 41.79 13.97 -21.26
CA SER A 260 43.06 13.69 -20.56
C SER A 260 42.94 13.70 -19.03
N ASN A 261 41.84 14.21 -18.48
CA ASN A 261 41.56 14.19 -17.05
C ASN A 261 40.98 12.85 -16.57
N MET A 262 40.68 11.90 -17.47
CA MET A 262 40.31 10.54 -17.11
C MET A 262 41.56 9.70 -16.92
N ARG A 263 42.15 9.71 -15.71
CA ARG A 263 43.16 8.72 -15.34
C ARG A 263 42.49 7.37 -15.17
N ILE A 264 42.39 6.61 -16.24
CA ILE A 264 42.24 5.17 -16.17
C ILE A 264 43.62 4.65 -16.57
N GLU A 265 44.46 4.34 -15.58
CA GLU A 265 45.88 3.97 -15.77
C GLU A 265 46.09 2.78 -16.74
N ASP A 266 45.05 2.01 -17.09
CA ASP A 266 45.14 0.80 -17.93
C ASP A 266 44.20 0.77 -19.16
N LEU A 267 43.88 1.92 -19.77
CA LEU A 267 43.18 1.91 -21.07
C LEU A 267 44.11 1.53 -22.22
N HIS A 268 44.05 0.28 -22.66
CA HIS A 268 44.65 -0.20 -23.90
C HIS A 268 43.57 -0.38 -24.97
N TYR A 269 43.80 0.19 -26.15
CA TYR A 269 42.91 0.00 -27.29
C TYR A 269 42.98 -1.46 -27.77
N VAL A 270 41.85 -2.16 -27.75
CA VAL A 270 41.72 -3.51 -28.34
C VAL A 270 41.14 -3.34 -29.75
N PRO A 271 41.92 -3.58 -30.82
CA PRO A 271 41.41 -3.49 -32.18
C PRO A 271 40.32 -4.55 -32.44
N PRO A 272 39.32 -4.25 -33.29
CA PRO A 272 38.28 -5.20 -33.63
C PRO A 272 38.87 -6.43 -34.32
N PRO A 273 38.32 -7.64 -34.07
CA PRO A 273 38.80 -8.85 -34.71
C PRO A 273 38.65 -8.74 -36.23
N VAL A 274 39.74 -9.06 -36.94
CA VAL A 274 39.76 -9.09 -38.40
C VAL A 274 38.88 -10.26 -38.86
N LYS A 275 37.94 -9.99 -39.77
CA LYS A 275 37.06 -11.00 -40.36
C LYS A 275 37.80 -11.90 -41.34
#